data_AF-A0A958BPX2-F1
#
_entry.id   AF-A0A958BPX2-F1
#
_cell.length_a   1.000
_cell.length_b   1.000
_cell.length_c   1.000
_cell.angle_alpha   90.00
_cell.angle_beta   90.00
_cell.angle_gamma   90.00
#
_symmetry.space_group_name_H-M   'P 1'
#
loop_
_entity.id
_entity.type
_entity.pdbx_description
1 polymer ?
#
loop_
_entity_poly.entity_id
_entity_poly.type
_entity_poly.pdbx_seq_one_letter_code
_entity_poly.pdbx_strand_id
1 'polypeptide(L)' 'MAQIVVDQNEPFDKALRRFRKLVDRSGIKQEVRRREYYMKPSELKRMKEQKAERRRLRKLRRSASKRPVRR' A
#
# COMPACT_ATOMS: atom_id res chain seq x y z
N MET A 1 8.86 -9.58 6.80
CA MET A 1 9.14 -10.46 5.64
C MET A 1 7.81 -10.95 5.07
N ALA A 2 7.77 -11.25 3.77
CA ALA A 2 6.59 -11.74 3.07
C ALA A 2 6.84 -13.20 2.69
N GLN A 3 6.01 -14.14 3.14
CA GLN A 3 6.13 -15.58 2.88
C GLN A 3 4.80 -16.13 2.35
N ILE A 4 4.87 -17.07 1.41
CA ILE A 4 3.71 -17.79 0.88
C ILE A 4 4.04 -19.27 0.87
N VAL A 5 3.09 -20.08 1.33
CA VAL A 5 3.11 -21.53 1.17
C VAL A 5 2.34 -21.85 -0.11
N VAL A 6 2.96 -22.60 -1.02
CA VAL A 6 2.40 -22.99 -2.31
C VAL A 6 1.88 -24.42 -2.20
N ASP A 7 0.64 -24.64 -2.63
CA ASP A 7 0.05 -25.98 -2.71
C ASP A 7 0.51 -26.71 -3.98
N GLN A 8 0.53 -28.04 -3.95
CA GLN A 8 1.04 -28.89 -5.04
C GLN A 8 0.28 -28.71 -6.37
N ASN A 9 -0.98 -28.27 -6.33
CA ASN A 9 -1.84 -28.07 -7.50
C ASN A 9 -1.95 -26.60 -7.95
N GLU A 10 -1.13 -25.68 -7.42
CA GLU A 10 -1.17 -24.29 -7.87
C GLU A 10 -0.22 -24.04 -9.06
N PRO A 11 -0.70 -23.42 -10.16
CA PRO A 11 0.20 -22.96 -11.22
C PRO A 11 1.15 -21.87 -10.68
N PHE A 12 2.45 -22.00 -11.00
CA PHE A 12 3.52 -21.11 -10.54
C PHE A 12 3.23 -19.61 -10.71
N ASP A 13 2.64 -19.21 -11.84
CA ASP A 13 2.32 -17.80 -12.12
C ASP A 13 1.34 -17.23 -11.08
N LYS A 14 0.40 -18.04 -10.60
CA LYS A 14 -0.58 -17.64 -9.58
C LYS A 14 0.09 -17.46 -8.22
N ALA A 15 0.99 -18.38 -7.83
CA ALA A 15 1.81 -18.24 -6.63
C ALA A 15 2.64 -16.94 -6.66
N LEU A 16 3.29 -16.66 -7.80
CA LEU A 16 4.11 -15.46 -7.99
C LEU A 16 3.28 -14.17 -7.90
N ARG A 17 2.08 -14.15 -8.50
CA ARG A 17 1.16 -13.00 -8.39
C ARG A 17 0.73 -12.75 -6.96
N ARG A 18 0.44 -13.81 -6.19
CA ARG A 18 0.11 -13.71 -4.76
C ARG A 18 1.31 -13.15 -3.98
N PHE A 19 2.52 -13.62 -4.29
CA PHE A 19 3.75 -13.15 -3.65
C PHE A 19 3.99 -11.68 -3.90
N ARG A 20 3.89 -11.23 -5.16
CA ARG A 20 4.09 -9.83 -5.51
C ARG A 20 3.08 -8.93 -4.81
N LYS A 21 1.80 -9.34 -4.73
CA LYS A 21 0.77 -8.63 -3.97
C LYS A 21 1.08 -8.59 -2.46
N LEU A 22 1.61 -9.67 -1.88
CA LEU A 22 1.99 -9.73 -0.48
C LEU A 22 3.17 -8.79 -0.16
N VAL A 23 4.19 -8.76 -1.03
CA VAL A 23 5.34 -7.83 -0.94
C VAL A 23 4.88 -6.37 -1.06
N ASP A 24 3.96 -6.09 -1.99
CA ASP A 24 3.43 -4.74 -2.15
C ASP A 24 2.56 -4.32 -0.95
N ARG A 25 1.76 -5.24 -0.39
CA ARG A 25 0.91 -4.99 0.78
C ARG A 25 1.73 -4.81 2.06
N SER A 26 2.78 -5.60 2.25
CA SER A 26 3.71 -5.48 3.38
C SER A 26 4.53 -4.19 3.35
N GLY A 27 4.54 -3.48 2.22
CA GLY A 27 5.17 -2.17 2.11
C GLY A 27 6.70 -2.21 2.06
N ILE A 28 7.30 -3.40 1.92
CA ILE A 28 8.75 -3.60 1.89
C ILE A 28 9.42 -2.68 0.86
N LYS A 29 8.85 -2.55 -0.35
CA LYS A 29 9.37 -1.64 -1.39
C LYS A 29 9.35 -0.16 -0.98
N GLN A 30 8.34 0.26 -0.20
CA GLN A 30 8.25 1.64 0.30
C GLN A 30 9.25 1.87 1.43
N GLU A 31 9.50 0.85 2.24
CA GLU A 31 10.46 0.89 3.33
C GLU A 31 11.91 0.98 2.82
N VAL A 32 12.27 0.18 1.81
CA VAL A 32 13.58 0.27 1.14
C VAL A 32 13.83 1.70 0.66
N ARG A 33 12.91 2.28 -0.12
CA ARG A 33 13.02 3.66 -0.63
C ARG A 33 13.12 4.71 0.47
N ARG A 34 12.49 4.49 1.62
CA ARG A 34 12.56 5.41 2.76
C ARG A 34 13.91 5.31 3.49
N ARG A 35 14.58 4.17 3.43
CA ARG A 35 15.86 3.90 4.10
C ARG A 35 17.07 4.14 3.19
N GLU A 36 16.87 4.37 1.89
CA GLU A 36 17.94 4.65 0.91
C GLU A 36 18.81 5.87 1.29
N TYR A 37 18.23 6.87 1.96
CA TYR A 37 18.94 8.05 2.42
C TYR A 37 18.44 8.49 3.79
N TYR A 38 19.30 9.19 4.54
CA TYR A 38 18.90 9.80 5.79
C TYR A 38 17.95 10.98 5.52
N MET A 39 16.71 10.87 6.02
CA MET A 39 15.80 12.02 6.14
C MET A 39 15.79 12.52 7.57
N LYS A 40 15.77 13.85 7.73
CA LYS A 40 15.61 14.46 9.04
C LYS A 40 14.29 14.01 9.68
N PRO A 41 14.23 13.82 11.01
CA PRO A 41 13.01 13.40 11.70
C PRO A 41 11.79 14.31 11.43
N SER A 42 12.03 15.62 11.26
CA SER A 42 10.99 16.60 10.92
C SER A 42 10.38 16.35 9.54
N GLU A 43 11.21 16.06 8.53
CA GLU A 43 10.75 15.79 7.17
C GLU A 43 9.99 14.46 7.10
N LEU A 44 10.43 13.44 7.85
CA LEU A 44 9.71 12.19 7.99
C LEU A 44 8.29 12.37 8.57
N LYS A 45 8.16 13.23 9.59
CA LYS A 45 6.85 13.58 10.18
C LYS A 45 5.97 14.30 9.15
N ARG A 46 6.51 15.32 8.49
CA ARG A 46 5.82 16.09 7.44
C ARG A 46 5.32 15.20 6.29
N MET A 47 6.16 14.27 5.81
CA MET A 47 5.79 13.32 4.75
C MET A 47 4.70 12.34 5.21
N LYS A 48 4.72 11.92 6.48
CA LYS A 48 3.69 11.02 7.06
C LYS A 48 2.33 11.72 7.12
N GLU A 49 2.29 12.98 7.54
CA GLU A 49 1.07 13.80 7.61
C GLU A 49 0.45 14.01 6.23
N GLN A 50 1.26 14.44 5.24
CA GLN A 50 0.80 14.61 3.86
C GLN A 50 0.24 13.30 3.27
N LYS A 51 0.89 12.15 3.53
CA LYS A 51 0.40 10.85 3.07
C LYS A 51 -0.94 10.49 3.73
N ALA A 52 -1.13 10.83 5.01
CA ALA A 52 -2.36 10.59 5.75
C ALA A 52 -3.51 11.47 5.22
N GLU A 53 -3.25 12.75 4.99
CA GLU A 53 -4.20 13.69 4.42
C GLU A 53 -4.63 13.26 3.01
N ARG A 54 -3.67 12.93 2.13
CA ARG A 54 -3.96 12.42 0.79
C ARG A 54 -4.82 11.16 0.84
N ARG A 55 -4.62 10.28 1.83
CA ARG A 55 -5.46 9.08 2.04
C ARG A 55 -6.87 9.47 2.50
N ARG A 56 -7.02 10.45 3.39
CA ARG A 56 -8.31 10.98 3.85
C ARG A 56 -9.10 11.58 2.69
N LEU A 57 -8.49 12.43 1.88
CA LEU A 57 -9.10 13.05 0.70
C LEU A 57 -9.57 12.00 -0.31
N ARG A 58 -8.75 10.98 -0.59
CA ARG A 58 -9.14 9.86 -1.47
C ARG A 58 -10.34 9.07 -0.93
N LYS A 59 -10.41 8.83 0.39
CA LYS A 59 -11.56 8.17 1.01
C LYS A 59 -12.83 9.01 0.87
N LEU A 60 -12.75 10.32 1.13
CA LEU A 60 -13.86 11.25 1.03
C LEU A 60 -14.42 11.33 -0.40
N ARG A 61 -13.54 11.42 -1.40
CA ARG A 61 -13.93 11.37 -2.82
C ARG A 61 -14.66 10.07 -3.17
N ARG A 62 -14.17 8.93 -2.66
CA ARG A 62 -14.80 7.62 -2.89
C ARG A 62 -16.16 7.49 -2.20
N SER A 63 -16.35 8.07 -1.02
CA SER A 63 -17.65 8.09 -0.35
C SER A 63 -18.64 9.04 -1.02
N ALA A 64 -18.18 10.18 -1.53
CA ALA A 64 -19.02 11.13 -2.27
C ALA A 64 -19.55 10.53 -3.58
N SER A 65 -18.69 9.86 -4.34
CA SER A 65 -19.09 9.15 -5.57
C SER A 65 -20.04 7.97 -5.35
N LYS A 66 -20.14 7.43 -4.12
CA LYS A 66 -21.04 6.33 -3.76
C LYS A 66 -22.39 6.77 -3.21
N ARG A 67 -22.62 8.07 -3.02
CA ARG A 67 -23.92 8.56 -2.57
C ARG A 67 -24.92 8.44 -3.72
N PRO A 68 -26.04 7.72 -3.55
CA PRO A 68 -27.08 7.72 -4.57
C PRO A 68 -27.58 9.16 -4.74
N VAL A 69 -27.72 9.60 -5.99
CA VAL A 69 -28.41 10.86 -6.30
C VAL A 69 -29.83 10.69 -5.75
N ARG A 70 -30.20 11.47 -4.72
CA ARG A 70 -31.59 11.52 -4.27
C ARG A 70 -32.41 12.04 -5.45
N ARG A 71 -33.30 11.19 -5.97
CA ARG A 71 -34.39 11.61 -6.86
C ARG A 71 -35.41 12.40 -6.05
#